data_AF-A0A3B0V9W5-F1
#
_entry.id   AF-A0A3B0V9W5-F1
#
_cell.length_a   1.000
_cell.length_b   1.000
_cell.length_c   1.000
_cell.angle_alpha   90.00
_cell.angle_beta   90.00
_cell.angle_gamma   90.00
#
_symmetry.space_group_name_H-M   'P 1'
#
loop_
_entity.id
_entity.type
_entity.pdbx_description
1 polymer ?
#
loop_
_entity_poly.entity_id
_entity_poly.type
_entity_poly.pdbx_seq_one_letter_code
_entity_poly.pdbx_strand_id
1 'polypeptide(L)'
;MMNQKLRKTINLGLILGAIALSLSMIGVIDSFNQRFIITDYLTLGQLLLFGTALVAGFLAVNKLNDTPIQTRLLHGGLAGILAGVPIFGLLLLTLVWETIRDSFINVKPDLIAILTLNNESVVVGGLLLILSFAVLGILGVGLSPLPSRWKRPLFTSLGWAIGAGTMSDILVGVLRPRLSTDTLRKLFGSSGLQLVPFVVLFVLLTAVFFWWQQGGQARYQTVRKNWTPAQRKNSRRISISLFVLFLLILPSLLGVYLSEIFNEVGRFILMGLGLNIAIG
;
A
#
# COMPACT_ATOMS: atom_id res chain seq x y z
N MET A 1 11.99 -15.26 30.51
CA MET A 1 12.19 -14.37 29.33
C MET A 1 11.64 -14.94 28.02
N MET A 2 11.73 -16.25 27.74
CA MET A 2 11.24 -16.86 26.49
C MET A 2 9.72 -16.72 26.27
N ASN A 3 8.91 -16.89 27.33
CA ASN A 3 7.45 -16.74 27.25
C ASN A 3 6.97 -15.33 26.85
N GLN A 4 7.69 -14.28 27.25
CA GLN A 4 7.30 -12.90 26.89
C GLN A 4 7.57 -12.61 25.40
N LYS A 5 8.67 -13.15 24.85
CA LYS A 5 9.02 -13.01 23.43
C LYS A 5 8.00 -13.76 22.56
N LEU A 6 7.68 -15.00 22.91
CA LEU A 6 6.69 -15.81 22.19
C LEU A 6 5.28 -15.21 22.26
N ARG A 7 4.83 -14.77 23.45
CA ARG A 7 3.53 -14.10 23.60
C ARG A 7 3.43 -12.86 22.73
N LYS A 8 4.50 -12.07 22.63
CA LYS A 8 4.54 -10.89 21.77
C LYS A 8 4.43 -11.27 20.29
N THR A 9 5.14 -12.30 19.84
CA THR A 9 5.04 -12.82 18.47
C THR A 9 3.61 -13.26 18.16
N ILE A 10 2.98 -13.99 19.07
CA ILE A 10 1.60 -14.46 18.92
C ILE A 10 0.63 -13.27 18.81
N ASN A 11 0.73 -12.32 19.75
CA ASN A 11 -0.13 -11.15 19.75
C ASN A 11 0.03 -10.33 18.46
N LEU A 12 1.26 -10.10 17.99
CA LEU A 12 1.50 -9.32 16.77
C LEU A 12 0.97 -10.02 15.52
N GLY A 13 1.19 -11.34 15.39
CA GLY A 13 0.66 -12.12 14.28
C GLY A 13 -0.87 -12.07 14.26
N LEU A 14 -1.52 -12.38 15.38
CA LEU A 14 -2.99 -12.37 15.47
C LEU A 14 -3.60 -10.98 15.27
N ILE A 15 -2.99 -9.91 15.81
CA ILE A 15 -3.48 -8.54 15.59
C ILE A 15 -3.42 -8.18 14.10
N LEU A 16 -2.30 -8.45 13.42
CA LEU A 16 -2.17 -8.14 11.99
C LEU A 16 -3.05 -9.03 11.11
N GLY A 17 -3.26 -10.28 11.51
CA GLY A 17 -4.24 -11.16 10.88
C GLY A 17 -5.68 -10.67 11.07
N ALA A 18 -6.02 -10.17 12.25
CA ALA A 18 -7.34 -9.58 12.51
C ALA A 18 -7.55 -8.28 11.72
N ILE A 19 -6.50 -7.48 11.53
CA ILE A 19 -6.54 -6.30 10.64
C ILE A 19 -6.79 -6.75 9.20
N ALA A 20 -6.04 -7.74 8.70
CA ALA A 20 -6.22 -8.27 7.35
C ALA A 20 -7.64 -8.83 7.14
N LEU A 21 -8.14 -9.62 8.11
CA LEU A 21 -9.50 -10.13 8.13
C LEU A 21 -10.54 -9.00 8.08
N SER A 22 -10.37 -7.96 8.90
CA SER A 22 -11.25 -6.79 8.90
C SER A 22 -11.28 -6.09 7.55
N LEU A 23 -10.11 -5.92 6.91
CA LEU A 23 -10.01 -5.33 5.57
C LEU A 23 -10.68 -6.20 4.51
N SER A 24 -10.60 -7.54 4.64
CA SER A 24 -11.31 -8.47 3.76
C SER A 24 -12.83 -8.33 3.93
N MET A 25 -13.32 -8.34 5.17
CA MET A 25 -14.75 -8.31 5.48
C MET A 25 -15.42 -6.96 5.17
N ILE A 26 -14.66 -5.86 5.17
CA ILE A 26 -15.15 -4.54 4.74
C ILE A 26 -15.15 -4.41 3.20
N GLY A 27 -14.54 -5.35 2.48
CA GLY A 27 -14.46 -5.33 1.01
C GLY A 27 -13.32 -4.47 0.46
N VAL A 28 -12.38 -4.03 1.30
CA VAL A 28 -11.22 -3.23 0.87
C VAL A 28 -10.31 -4.07 -0.01
N ILE A 29 -10.04 -5.32 0.36
CA ILE A 29 -9.13 -6.19 -0.39
C ILE A 29 -9.66 -6.47 -1.80
N ASP A 30 -10.95 -6.80 -1.93
CA ASP A 30 -11.61 -7.04 -3.21
C ASP A 30 -11.58 -5.79 -4.10
N SER A 31 -12.07 -4.66 -3.57
CA SER A 31 -12.11 -3.38 -4.29
C SER A 31 -10.72 -2.92 -4.74
N PHE A 32 -9.70 -3.11 -3.92
CA PHE A 32 -8.34 -2.69 -4.23
C PHE A 32 -7.55 -3.74 -5.04
N ASN A 33 -8.06 -4.96 -5.19
CA ASN A 33 -7.45 -5.94 -6.06
C ASN A 33 -7.57 -5.55 -7.54
N GLN A 34 -8.53 -4.70 -7.89
CA GLN A 34 -8.70 -4.14 -9.24
C GLN A 34 -7.70 -3.01 -9.55
N ARG A 35 -6.99 -2.50 -8.55
CA ARG A 35 -6.05 -1.38 -8.67
C ARG A 35 -4.62 -1.94 -8.73
N PHE A 36 -3.96 -1.84 -9.88
CA PHE A 36 -2.58 -2.27 -10.01
C PHE A 36 -1.61 -1.22 -9.45
N ILE A 37 -0.59 -1.68 -8.72
CA ILE A 37 0.58 -0.88 -8.36
C ILE A 37 1.65 -1.07 -9.44
N ILE A 38 1.89 -2.35 -9.76
CA ILE A 38 2.75 -2.79 -10.84
C ILE A 38 1.85 -3.54 -11.82
N THR A 39 1.73 -3.05 -13.06
CA THR A 39 0.88 -3.63 -14.10
C THR A 39 1.10 -5.14 -14.20
N ASP A 40 0.03 -5.93 -14.13
CA ASP A 40 0.01 -7.40 -14.25
C ASP A 40 0.73 -8.21 -13.14
N TYR A 41 1.46 -7.56 -12.21
CA TYR A 41 2.26 -8.26 -11.20
C TYR A 41 1.78 -8.06 -9.77
N LEU A 42 1.36 -6.84 -9.40
CA LEU A 42 1.06 -6.52 -8.00
C LEU A 42 -0.11 -5.55 -7.91
N THR A 43 -1.18 -5.99 -7.24
CA THR A 43 -2.36 -5.17 -6.95
C THR A 43 -2.25 -4.54 -5.56
N LEU A 44 -3.01 -3.45 -5.33
CA LEU A 44 -3.08 -2.82 -4.02
C LEU A 44 -3.76 -3.74 -2.99
N GLY A 45 -4.76 -4.51 -3.40
CA GLY A 45 -5.40 -5.52 -2.56
C GLY A 45 -4.41 -6.59 -2.08
N GLN A 46 -3.58 -7.11 -2.99
CA GLN A 46 -2.50 -8.05 -2.65
C GLN A 46 -1.46 -7.42 -1.72
N LEU A 47 -1.03 -6.19 -1.99
CA LEU A 47 -0.08 -5.49 -1.12
C LEU A 47 -0.63 -5.34 0.31
N LEU A 48 -1.91 -4.97 0.46
CA LEU A 48 -2.53 -4.83 1.78
C LEU A 48 -2.66 -6.18 2.49
N LEU A 49 -3.12 -7.22 1.79
CA LEU A 49 -3.28 -8.57 2.35
C LEU A 49 -1.92 -9.15 2.79
N PHE A 50 -0.98 -9.29 1.85
CA PHE A 50 0.33 -9.91 2.09
C PHE A 50 1.28 -9.01 2.87
N GLY A 51 1.10 -7.69 2.79
CA GLY A 51 1.84 -6.72 3.58
C GLY A 51 1.65 -6.91 5.08
N THR A 52 0.47 -7.36 5.52
CA THR A 52 0.23 -7.66 6.94
C THR A 52 1.16 -8.75 7.48
N ALA A 53 1.37 -9.84 6.71
CA ALA A 53 2.27 -10.92 7.07
C ALA A 53 3.73 -10.48 7.12
N LEU A 54 4.16 -9.70 6.12
CA LEU A 54 5.51 -9.15 6.05
C LEU A 54 5.78 -8.20 7.24
N VAL A 55 4.84 -7.30 7.54
CA VAL A 55 4.93 -6.39 8.70
C VAL A 55 4.91 -7.17 10.01
N ALA A 56 4.14 -8.26 10.11
CA ALA A 56 4.10 -9.11 11.30
C ALA A 56 5.47 -9.72 11.58
N GLY A 57 6.11 -10.30 10.56
CA GLY A 57 7.46 -10.85 10.65
C GLY A 57 8.50 -9.80 11.04
N PHE A 58 8.45 -8.63 10.40
CA PHE A 58 9.35 -7.51 10.71
C PHE A 58 9.20 -7.03 12.16
N LEU A 59 7.97 -6.77 12.62
CA LEU A 59 7.70 -6.23 13.97
C LEU A 59 7.97 -7.26 15.08
N ALA A 60 7.77 -8.55 14.80
CA ALA A 60 8.08 -9.64 15.74
C ALA A 60 9.58 -9.64 16.08
N VAL A 61 10.44 -9.41 15.09
CA VAL A 61 11.91 -9.50 15.24
C VAL A 61 12.59 -8.17 15.54
N ASN A 62 11.97 -7.02 15.26
CA ASN A 62 12.61 -5.70 15.40
C ASN A 62 13.18 -5.39 16.81
N LYS A 63 12.75 -6.10 17.86
CA LYS A 63 13.29 -5.98 19.23
C LYS A 63 14.10 -7.20 19.69
N LEU A 64 14.50 -8.09 18.78
CA LEU A 64 15.21 -9.35 19.05
C LEU A 64 16.65 -9.35 18.48
N ASN A 65 17.28 -8.17 18.43
CA ASN A 65 18.60 -7.97 17.80
C ASN A 65 19.76 -8.74 18.46
N ASP A 66 19.56 -9.29 19.65
CA ASP A 66 20.58 -10.08 20.38
C ASP A 66 20.38 -11.60 20.23
N THR A 67 19.35 -12.04 19.48
CA THR A 67 19.05 -13.47 19.28
C THR A 67 19.67 -14.01 18.00
N PRO A 68 20.00 -15.31 17.91
CA PRO A 68 20.56 -15.89 16.69
C PRO A 68 19.58 -15.82 15.52
N ILE A 69 20.10 -15.77 14.30
CA ILE A 69 19.29 -15.61 13.08
C ILE A 69 18.22 -16.69 12.93
N GLN A 70 18.53 -17.94 13.29
CA GLN A 70 17.57 -19.07 13.24
C GLN A 70 16.33 -18.79 14.10
N THR A 71 16.52 -18.32 15.34
CA THR A 71 15.41 -17.96 16.23
C THR A 71 14.59 -16.79 15.66
N ARG A 72 15.23 -15.84 15.00
CA ARG A 72 14.52 -14.73 14.33
C ARG A 72 13.66 -15.21 13.17
N LEU A 73 14.20 -16.09 12.33
CA LEU A 73 13.44 -16.70 11.22
C LEU A 73 12.24 -17.49 11.74
N LEU A 74 12.41 -18.25 12.83
CA LEU A 74 11.30 -18.94 13.49
C LEU A 74 10.24 -17.97 14.00
N HIS A 75 10.62 -16.89 14.69
CA HIS A 75 9.65 -15.90 15.18
C HIS A 75 8.94 -15.14 14.04
N GLY A 76 9.66 -14.85 12.94
CA GLY A 76 9.08 -14.21 11.76
C GLY A 76 8.09 -15.11 11.02
N GLY A 77 8.48 -16.37 10.78
CA GLY A 77 7.60 -17.36 10.15
C GLY A 77 6.37 -17.66 11.00
N LEU A 78 6.54 -17.83 12.32
CA LEU A 78 5.41 -17.99 13.26
C LEU A 78 4.48 -16.78 13.26
N ALA A 79 5.02 -15.56 13.25
CA ALA A 79 4.19 -14.35 13.16
C ALA A 79 3.40 -14.30 11.85
N GLY A 80 4.02 -14.68 10.73
CA GLY A 80 3.36 -14.79 9.42
C GLY A 80 2.22 -15.82 9.44
N ILE A 81 2.49 -17.05 9.88
CA ILE A 81 1.47 -18.12 10.02
C ILE A 81 0.29 -17.62 10.85
N LEU A 82 0.56 -17.02 12.01
CA LEU A 82 -0.48 -16.53 12.91
C LEU A 82 -1.27 -15.34 12.33
N ALA A 83 -0.68 -14.55 11.43
CA ALA A 83 -1.42 -13.55 10.67
C ALA A 83 -2.36 -14.16 9.62
N GLY A 84 -2.06 -15.36 9.12
CA GLY A 84 -2.93 -16.08 8.17
C GLY A 84 -4.11 -16.79 8.84
N VAL A 85 -3.99 -17.14 10.13
CA VAL A 85 -5.00 -17.92 10.87
C VAL A 85 -6.40 -17.27 10.86
N PRO A 86 -6.57 -15.96 11.15
CA PRO A 86 -7.91 -15.35 11.14
C PRO A 86 -8.58 -15.40 9.76
N ILE A 87 -7.82 -15.22 8.68
CA ILE A 87 -8.33 -15.29 7.31
C ILE A 87 -8.67 -16.73 6.95
N PHE A 88 -7.82 -17.69 7.32
CA PHE A 88 -8.13 -19.10 7.13
C PHE A 88 -9.38 -19.53 7.90
N GLY A 89 -9.58 -18.99 9.10
CA GLY A 89 -10.79 -19.15 9.88
C GLY A 89 -12.03 -18.65 9.15
N LEU A 90 -11.96 -17.48 8.48
CA LEU A 90 -13.04 -16.99 7.62
C LEU A 90 -13.33 -17.98 6.48
N LEU A 91 -12.29 -18.48 5.79
CA LEU A 91 -12.45 -19.45 4.71
C LEU A 91 -13.13 -20.74 5.19
N LEU A 92 -12.73 -21.29 6.33
CA LEU A 92 -13.40 -22.46 6.90
C LEU A 92 -14.86 -22.15 7.29
N LEU A 93 -15.14 -20.95 7.80
CA LEU A 93 -16.49 -20.54 8.16
C LEU A 93 -17.40 -20.44 6.94
N THR A 94 -16.87 -20.07 5.76
CA THR A 94 -17.64 -20.12 4.50
C THR A 94 -18.04 -21.53 4.06
N LEU A 95 -17.35 -22.57 4.53
CA LEU A 95 -17.70 -23.98 4.23
C LEU A 95 -18.80 -24.52 5.14
N VAL A 96 -18.86 -24.04 6.38
CA VAL A 96 -19.84 -24.51 7.38
C VAL A 96 -21.12 -23.66 7.33
N TRP A 97 -21.00 -22.38 6.96
CA TRP A 97 -22.09 -21.43 6.96
C TRP A 97 -22.38 -20.89 5.54
N GLU A 98 -23.28 -21.56 4.82
CA GLU A 98 -23.61 -21.23 3.42
C GLU A 98 -24.26 -19.84 3.26
N THR A 99 -24.98 -19.36 4.28
CA THR A 99 -25.64 -18.05 4.34
C THR A 99 -24.80 -16.95 4.98
N ILE A 100 -23.49 -17.17 5.18
CA ILE A 100 -22.58 -16.13 5.72
C ILE A 100 -22.68 -14.80 4.97
N ARG A 101 -22.99 -14.84 3.68
CA ARG A 101 -23.12 -13.68 2.79
C ARG A 101 -24.29 -12.76 3.14
N ASP A 102 -25.31 -13.29 3.81
CA ASP A 102 -26.46 -12.49 4.26
C ASP A 102 -26.05 -11.57 5.42
N SER A 103 -25.09 -12.01 6.24
CA SER A 103 -24.52 -11.22 7.33
C SER A 103 -23.32 -10.39 6.88
N PHE A 104 -22.51 -10.93 5.96
CA PHE A 104 -21.30 -10.28 5.44
C PHE A 104 -21.38 -10.14 3.91
N ILE A 105 -22.09 -9.11 3.46
CA ILE A 105 -22.35 -8.83 2.04
C ILE A 105 -21.08 -8.68 1.18
N ASN A 106 -19.95 -8.35 1.80
CA ASN A 106 -18.66 -8.19 1.12
C ASN A 106 -17.87 -9.51 0.98
N VAL A 107 -18.31 -10.61 1.58
CA VAL A 107 -17.70 -11.93 1.41
C VAL A 107 -18.21 -12.55 0.10
N LYS A 108 -17.84 -11.90 -1.01
CA LYS A 108 -18.23 -12.28 -2.36
C LYS A 108 -17.37 -13.46 -2.86
N PRO A 109 -17.84 -14.20 -3.90
CA PRO A 109 -17.04 -15.22 -4.56
C PRO A 109 -15.65 -14.72 -4.99
N ASP A 110 -15.55 -13.47 -5.45
CA ASP A 110 -14.29 -12.85 -5.86
C ASP A 110 -13.30 -12.72 -4.69
N LEU A 111 -13.76 -12.34 -3.50
CA LEU A 111 -12.92 -12.29 -2.31
C LEU A 111 -12.42 -13.70 -1.94
N ILE A 112 -13.28 -14.71 -2.00
CA ILE A 112 -12.90 -16.10 -1.71
C ILE A 112 -11.86 -16.58 -2.73
N ALA A 113 -12.03 -16.28 -4.02
CA ALA A 113 -11.05 -16.59 -5.05
C ALA A 113 -9.69 -15.93 -4.76
N ILE A 114 -9.67 -14.65 -4.38
CA ILE A 114 -8.45 -13.94 -3.99
C ILE A 114 -7.77 -14.60 -2.78
N LEU A 115 -8.54 -14.89 -1.73
CA LEU A 115 -8.02 -15.48 -0.48
C LEU A 115 -7.55 -16.93 -0.64
N THR A 116 -8.14 -17.67 -1.58
CA THR A 116 -7.74 -19.06 -1.93
C THR A 116 -6.64 -19.11 -2.98
N LEU A 117 -6.12 -17.96 -3.42
CA LEU A 117 -5.11 -17.85 -4.48
C LEU A 117 -5.58 -18.46 -5.82
N ASN A 118 -6.87 -18.27 -6.14
CA ASN A 118 -7.56 -18.83 -7.32
C ASN A 118 -7.57 -20.37 -7.37
N ASN A 119 -7.46 -21.05 -6.23
CA ASN A 119 -7.61 -22.50 -6.17
C ASN A 119 -9.08 -22.92 -6.04
N GLU A 120 -9.42 -24.06 -6.63
CA GLU A 120 -10.78 -24.63 -6.57
C GLU A 120 -11.17 -25.08 -5.16
N SER A 121 -10.21 -25.65 -4.40
CA SER A 121 -10.45 -26.09 -3.03
C SER A 121 -10.15 -24.98 -2.02
N VAL A 122 -11.17 -24.60 -1.24
CA VAL A 122 -11.07 -23.59 -0.18
C VAL A 122 -10.03 -23.97 0.88
N VAL A 123 -9.97 -25.25 1.25
CA VAL A 123 -9.01 -25.74 2.27
C VAL A 123 -7.58 -25.68 1.74
N VAL A 124 -7.35 -26.17 0.52
CA VAL A 124 -6.00 -26.17 -0.09
C VAL A 124 -5.54 -24.74 -0.33
N GLY A 125 -6.39 -23.88 -0.89
CA GLY A 125 -6.09 -22.46 -1.09
C GLY A 125 -5.78 -21.74 0.21
N GLY A 126 -6.54 -22.02 1.28
CA GLY A 126 -6.28 -21.46 2.60
C GLY A 126 -4.98 -21.94 3.24
N LEU A 127 -4.59 -23.20 3.05
CA LEU A 127 -3.27 -23.71 3.49
C LEU A 127 -2.13 -23.06 2.70
N LEU A 128 -2.29 -22.88 1.38
CA LEU A 128 -1.33 -22.16 0.55
C LEU A 128 -1.22 -20.68 0.94
N LEU A 129 -2.31 -20.06 1.36
CA LEU A 129 -2.30 -18.70 1.92
C LEU A 129 -1.47 -18.64 3.20
N ILE A 130 -1.68 -19.57 4.15
CA ILE A 130 -0.87 -19.65 5.38
C ILE A 130 0.61 -19.86 5.04
N LEU A 131 0.92 -20.73 4.08
CA LEU A 131 2.29 -20.96 3.64
C LEU A 131 2.91 -19.68 3.06
N SER A 132 2.16 -18.97 2.21
CA SER A 132 2.59 -17.69 1.63
C SER A 132 2.85 -16.66 2.73
N PHE A 133 1.98 -16.58 3.74
CA PHE A 133 2.15 -15.71 4.89
C PHE A 133 3.38 -16.09 5.74
N ALA A 134 3.66 -17.38 5.90
CA ALA A 134 4.85 -17.87 6.58
C ALA A 134 6.13 -17.41 5.86
N VAL A 135 6.18 -17.58 4.53
CA VAL A 135 7.31 -17.15 3.69
C VAL A 135 7.50 -15.63 3.77
N LEU A 136 6.42 -14.86 3.67
CA LEU A 136 6.47 -13.40 3.79
C LEU A 136 6.90 -12.93 5.18
N GLY A 137 6.45 -13.62 6.24
CA GLY A 137 6.89 -13.38 7.61
C GLY A 137 8.40 -13.59 7.77
N ILE A 138 8.94 -14.64 7.15
CA ILE A 138 10.39 -14.89 7.07
C ILE A 138 11.10 -13.78 6.29
N LEU A 139 10.57 -13.37 5.13
CA LEU A 139 11.13 -12.27 4.34
C LEU A 139 11.15 -10.94 5.13
N GLY A 140 10.13 -10.69 5.95
CA GLY A 140 10.07 -9.54 6.87
C GLY A 140 11.23 -9.51 7.88
N VAL A 141 11.78 -10.67 8.25
CA VAL A 141 12.98 -10.76 9.12
C VAL A 141 14.21 -10.16 8.43
N GLY A 142 14.34 -10.37 7.12
CA GLY A 142 15.45 -9.82 6.32
C GLY A 142 15.53 -8.30 6.33
N LEU A 143 14.40 -7.62 6.59
CA LEU A 143 14.33 -6.16 6.70
C LEU A 143 14.79 -5.64 8.08
N SER A 144 14.79 -6.49 9.10
CA SER A 144 15.14 -6.14 10.48
C SER A 144 16.63 -5.76 10.70
N PRO A 145 17.64 -6.46 10.14
CA PRO A 145 19.05 -6.13 10.38
C PRO A 145 19.55 -4.88 9.65
N LEU A 146 18.79 -4.30 8.71
CA LEU A 146 19.28 -3.15 7.94
C LEU A 146 19.65 -1.95 8.85
N PRO A 147 20.81 -1.29 8.62
CA PRO A 147 21.16 -0.07 9.34
C PRO A 147 20.13 1.03 9.10
N SER A 148 19.89 1.89 10.09
CA SER A 148 18.96 3.04 9.99
C SER A 148 19.28 3.97 8.81
N ARG A 149 20.56 4.02 8.39
CA ARG A 149 21.05 4.75 7.22
C ARG A 149 20.47 4.25 5.88
N TRP A 150 20.14 2.97 5.79
CA TRP A 150 19.59 2.34 4.57
C TRP A 150 18.09 2.11 4.67
N LYS A 151 17.58 1.82 5.87
CA LYS A 151 16.14 1.61 6.11
C LYS A 151 15.31 2.81 5.67
N ARG A 152 15.67 4.02 6.13
CA ARG A 152 14.85 5.21 5.86
C ARG A 152 14.72 5.47 4.35
N PRO A 153 15.82 5.61 3.57
CA PRO A 153 15.72 5.85 2.13
C PRO A 153 14.93 4.77 1.42
N LEU A 154 15.19 3.48 1.74
CA LEU A 154 14.54 2.34 1.10
C LEU A 154 13.03 2.29 1.35
N PHE A 155 12.58 2.46 2.59
CA PHE A 155 11.15 2.47 2.90
C PHE A 155 10.46 3.71 2.34
N THR A 156 11.11 4.88 2.36
CA THR A 156 10.54 6.10 1.77
C THR A 156 10.44 6.01 0.26
N SER A 157 11.47 5.51 -0.44
CA SER A 157 11.44 5.35 -1.89
C SER A 157 10.44 4.29 -2.31
N LEU A 158 10.34 3.17 -1.58
CA LEU A 158 9.32 2.16 -1.83
C LEU A 158 7.91 2.72 -1.64
N GLY A 159 7.69 3.50 -0.56
CA GLY A 159 6.42 4.16 -0.32
C GLY A 159 6.04 5.15 -1.44
N TRP A 160 6.99 5.93 -1.94
CA TRP A 160 6.77 6.82 -3.07
C TRP A 160 6.54 6.07 -4.39
N ALA A 161 7.27 4.98 -4.65
CA ALA A 161 7.09 4.15 -5.85
C ALA A 161 5.72 3.46 -5.84
N ILE A 162 5.31 2.90 -4.70
CA ILE A 162 3.97 2.34 -4.51
C ILE A 162 2.92 3.43 -4.69
N GLY A 163 3.11 4.59 -4.05
CA GLY A 163 2.20 5.73 -4.18
C GLY A 163 2.03 6.17 -5.63
N ALA A 164 3.13 6.30 -6.37
CA ALA A 164 3.10 6.61 -7.79
C ALA A 164 2.39 5.53 -8.62
N GLY A 165 2.57 4.25 -8.28
CA GLY A 165 1.85 3.14 -8.90
C GLY A 165 0.35 3.20 -8.65
N THR A 166 -0.06 3.38 -7.39
CA THR A 166 -1.48 3.47 -7.01
C THR A 166 -2.20 4.69 -7.59
N MET A 167 -1.46 5.78 -7.82
CA MET A 167 -1.98 7.04 -8.35
C MET A 167 -1.70 7.17 -9.86
N SER A 168 -1.44 6.06 -10.55
CA SER A 168 -1.12 6.05 -11.98
C SER A 168 -2.14 6.81 -12.80
N ASP A 169 -3.45 6.66 -12.52
CA ASP A 169 -4.51 7.30 -13.29
C ASP A 169 -4.42 8.82 -13.22
N ILE A 170 -4.15 9.35 -12.03
CA ILE A 170 -3.93 10.79 -11.81
C ILE A 170 -2.65 11.22 -12.54
N LEU A 171 -1.56 10.48 -12.38
CA LEU A 171 -0.29 10.81 -13.02
C LEU A 171 -0.40 10.79 -14.55
N VAL A 172 -1.12 9.82 -15.12
CA VAL A 172 -1.41 9.73 -16.56
C VAL A 172 -2.24 10.95 -16.98
N GLY A 173 -3.30 11.30 -16.25
CA GLY A 173 -4.10 12.50 -16.54
C GLY A 173 -3.26 13.78 -16.57
N VAL A 174 -2.33 13.94 -15.63
CA VAL A 174 -1.41 15.08 -15.52
C VAL A 174 -0.36 15.11 -16.64
N LEU A 175 0.12 13.95 -17.06
CA LEU A 175 1.20 13.80 -18.04
C LEU A 175 0.68 13.72 -19.48
N ARG A 176 -0.61 13.41 -19.69
CA ARG A 176 -1.25 13.30 -21.02
C ARG A 176 -1.04 14.51 -21.91
N PRO A 177 -1.11 15.76 -21.42
CA PRO A 177 -0.85 16.93 -22.27
C PRO A 177 0.63 17.13 -22.63
N ARG A 178 1.56 16.46 -21.93
CA ARG A 178 3.01 16.70 -22.02
C ARG A 178 3.78 15.54 -22.64
N LEU A 179 3.23 14.34 -22.66
CA LEU A 179 3.87 13.12 -23.14
C LEU A 179 3.02 12.44 -24.21
N SER A 180 3.68 11.77 -25.14
CA SER A 180 3.01 10.94 -26.15
C SER A 180 2.29 9.76 -25.51
N THR A 181 1.22 9.29 -26.15
CA THR A 181 0.46 8.09 -25.71
C THR A 181 1.36 6.86 -25.57
N ASP A 182 2.34 6.71 -26.47
CA ASP A 182 3.30 5.59 -26.44
C ASP A 182 4.22 5.65 -25.21
N THR A 183 4.71 6.84 -24.87
CA THR A 183 5.51 7.05 -23.66
C THR A 183 4.69 6.72 -22.41
N LEU A 184 3.44 7.16 -22.35
CA LEU A 184 2.55 6.89 -21.21
C LEU A 184 2.26 5.40 -21.07
N ARG A 185 2.02 4.69 -22.18
CA ARG A 185 1.80 3.24 -22.17
C ARG A 185 3.03 2.47 -21.65
N LYS A 186 4.23 2.89 -22.04
CA LYS A 186 5.51 2.35 -21.53
C LYS A 186 5.75 2.67 -20.05
N LEU A 187 5.13 3.72 -19.51
CA LEU A 187 5.28 4.11 -18.11
C LEU A 187 4.21 3.44 -17.21
N PHE A 188 2.95 3.41 -17.64
CA PHE A 188 1.78 3.14 -16.77
C PHE A 188 0.84 2.01 -17.23
N GLY A 189 1.18 1.24 -18.27
CA GLY A 189 0.44 0.02 -18.62
C GLY A 189 -1.09 0.20 -18.69
N SER A 190 -1.85 -0.70 -18.05
CA SER A 190 -3.31 -0.66 -17.98
C SER A 190 -3.86 0.21 -16.84
N SER A 191 -3.30 0.10 -15.62
CA SER A 191 -3.74 0.88 -14.45
C SER A 191 -2.72 0.94 -13.30
N GLY A 192 -1.42 0.87 -13.61
CA GLY A 192 -0.33 0.90 -12.62
C GLY A 192 1.03 1.12 -13.27
N LEU A 193 2.12 1.34 -12.53
CA LEU A 193 3.44 1.50 -13.17
C LEU A 193 3.87 0.19 -13.86
N GLN A 194 4.46 0.26 -15.05
CA GLN A 194 5.15 -0.90 -15.60
C GLN A 194 6.35 -1.28 -14.71
N LEU A 195 6.74 -2.56 -14.73
CA LEU A 195 7.81 -3.09 -13.89
C LEU A 195 9.12 -2.31 -14.03
N VAL A 196 9.55 -2.02 -15.26
CA VAL A 196 10.81 -1.30 -15.51
C VAL A 196 10.76 0.14 -14.97
N PRO A 197 9.75 0.99 -15.32
CA PRO A 197 9.57 2.30 -14.71
C PRO A 197 9.49 2.28 -13.18
N PHE A 198 8.80 1.30 -12.61
CA PHE A 198 8.69 1.15 -11.16
C PHE A 198 10.07 0.95 -10.51
N VAL A 199 10.87 0.01 -11.04
CA VAL A 199 12.23 -0.26 -10.54
C VAL A 199 13.14 0.94 -10.74
N VAL A 200 13.08 1.60 -11.91
CA VAL A 200 13.87 2.80 -12.19
C VAL A 200 13.52 3.92 -11.20
N LEU A 201 12.22 4.19 -10.99
CA LEU A 201 11.76 5.19 -10.03
C LEU A 201 12.23 4.85 -8.61
N PHE A 202 12.08 3.59 -8.18
CA PHE A 202 12.51 3.13 -6.86
C PHE A 202 14.01 3.33 -6.64
N VAL A 203 14.86 2.93 -7.61
CA VAL A 203 16.32 3.07 -7.52
C VAL A 203 16.73 4.54 -7.50
N LEU A 204 16.17 5.37 -8.38
CA LEU A 204 16.44 6.81 -8.43
C LEU A 204 16.07 7.50 -7.13
N LEU A 205 14.87 7.25 -6.60
CA LEU A 205 14.44 7.82 -5.32
C LEU A 205 15.31 7.33 -4.17
N THR A 206 15.69 6.07 -4.16
CA THR A 206 16.60 5.52 -3.12
C THR A 206 17.94 6.24 -3.15
N ALA A 207 18.54 6.43 -4.33
CA ALA A 207 19.81 7.14 -4.50
C ALA A 207 19.70 8.60 -4.03
N VAL A 208 18.64 9.30 -4.42
CA VAL A 208 18.38 10.70 -4.02
C VAL A 208 18.22 10.81 -2.49
N PHE A 209 17.39 9.97 -1.87
CA PHE A 209 17.17 10.01 -0.43
C PHE A 209 18.42 9.61 0.37
N PHE A 210 19.17 8.64 -0.13
CA PHE A 210 20.44 8.24 0.48
C PHE A 210 21.46 9.38 0.46
N TRP A 211 21.63 10.05 -0.68
CA TRP A 211 22.50 11.21 -0.81
C TRP A 211 22.05 12.38 0.08
N TRP A 212 20.75 12.64 0.13
CA TRP A 212 20.17 13.68 0.98
C TRP A 212 20.44 13.42 2.47
N GLN A 213 20.40 12.15 2.91
CA GLN A 213 20.61 11.77 4.30
C GLN A 213 22.10 11.80 4.72
N GLN A 214 23.04 11.52 3.82
CA GLN A 214 24.48 11.50 4.16
C GLN A 214 25.10 12.89 4.33
N GLY A 215 24.58 13.92 3.65
CA GLY A 215 25.18 15.26 3.72
C GLY A 215 24.28 16.42 3.32
N GLY A 216 23.20 16.17 2.57
CA GLY A 216 22.24 17.20 2.17
C GLY A 216 21.55 17.86 3.37
N GLN A 217 21.11 17.07 4.35
CA GLN A 217 20.46 17.60 5.57
C GLN A 217 21.39 18.47 6.41
N ALA A 218 22.63 18.03 6.64
CA ALA A 218 23.60 18.78 7.45
C ALA A 218 23.97 20.11 6.77
N ARG A 219 24.23 20.09 5.45
CA ARG A 219 24.51 21.30 4.66
C ARG A 219 23.31 22.25 4.63
N TYR A 220 22.10 21.73 4.40
CA TYR A 220 20.88 22.54 4.39
C TYR A 220 20.61 23.19 5.75
N GLN A 221 20.82 22.48 6.86
CA GLN A 221 20.65 23.03 8.20
C GLN A 221 21.71 24.08 8.55
N THR A 222 22.97 23.87 8.18
CA THR A 222 24.03 24.87 8.39
C THR A 222 23.77 26.14 7.59
N VAL A 223 23.39 26.00 6.32
CA VAL A 223 23.03 27.13 5.45
C VAL A 223 21.81 27.88 6.03
N ARG A 224 20.78 27.15 6.48
CA ARG A 224 19.55 27.73 7.05
C ARG A 224 19.76 28.41 8.40
N LYS A 225 20.69 27.92 9.24
CA LYS A 225 21.04 28.57 10.52
C LYS A 225 21.68 29.93 10.28
N ASN A 226 22.44 30.07 9.20
CA ASN A 226 23.10 31.32 8.83
C ASN A 226 22.18 32.28 8.04
N TRP A 227 20.89 31.94 7.86
CA TRP A 227 19.96 32.82 7.16
C TRP A 227 19.57 34.04 8.00
N THR A 228 19.68 35.21 7.38
CA THR A 228 19.19 36.47 7.96
C THR A 228 17.65 36.45 8.12
N PRO A 229 17.07 37.30 9.00
CA PRO A 229 15.61 37.38 9.18
C PRO A 229 14.87 37.63 7.85
N ALA A 230 15.47 38.39 6.94
CA ALA A 230 14.94 38.65 5.60
C ALA A 230 14.93 37.39 4.71
N GLN A 231 15.98 36.58 4.74
CA GLN A 231 16.07 35.33 3.98
C GLN A 231 15.06 34.27 4.45
N ARG A 232 14.80 34.18 5.76
CA ARG A 232 13.70 33.32 6.29
C ARG A 232 12.33 33.79 5.81
N LYS A 233 12.06 35.10 5.86
CA LYS A 233 10.79 35.66 5.38
C LYS A 233 10.60 35.41 3.88
N ASN A 234 11.68 35.54 3.09
CA ASN A 234 11.63 35.29 1.66
C ASN A 234 11.46 33.81 1.31
N SER A 235 12.19 32.90 1.97
CA SER A 235 11.99 31.45 1.80
C SER A 235 10.56 31.03 2.16
N ARG A 236 10.00 31.55 3.26
CA ARG A 236 8.60 31.30 3.62
C ARG A 236 7.64 31.81 2.55
N ARG A 237 7.87 33.02 2.01
CA ARG A 237 7.08 33.56 0.90
C ARG A 237 7.19 32.67 -0.33
N ILE A 238 8.38 32.27 -0.73
CA ILE A 238 8.61 31.37 -1.87
C ILE A 238 7.87 30.04 -1.66
N SER A 239 7.97 29.42 -0.49
CA SER A 239 7.24 28.19 -0.19
C SER A 239 5.73 28.38 -0.24
N ILE A 240 5.21 29.50 0.29
CA ILE A 240 3.78 29.83 0.21
C ILE A 240 3.38 30.07 -1.24
N SER A 241 4.18 30.80 -2.02
CA SER A 241 3.92 31.05 -3.44
C SER A 241 3.93 29.77 -4.26
N LEU A 242 4.87 28.86 -4.02
CA LEU A 242 4.89 27.53 -4.63
C LEU A 242 3.67 26.69 -4.24
N PHE A 243 3.26 26.74 -2.96
CA PHE A 243 2.06 26.04 -2.50
C PHE A 243 0.79 26.60 -3.12
N VAL A 244 0.65 27.93 -3.20
CA VAL A 244 -0.46 28.60 -3.86
C VAL A 244 -0.46 28.29 -5.35
N LEU A 245 0.71 28.32 -6.02
CA LEU A 245 0.84 27.95 -7.42
C LEU A 245 0.44 26.48 -7.65
N PHE A 246 0.88 25.57 -6.78
CA PHE A 246 0.45 24.17 -6.81
C PHE A 246 -1.07 24.05 -6.65
N LEU A 247 -1.68 24.78 -5.69
CA LEU A 247 -3.13 24.82 -5.50
C LEU A 247 -3.87 25.40 -6.72
N LEU A 248 -3.30 26.35 -7.45
CA LEU A 248 -3.91 26.91 -8.66
C LEU A 248 -3.82 25.96 -9.86
N ILE A 249 -2.80 25.10 -9.91
CA ILE A 249 -2.65 24.07 -10.93
C ILE A 249 -3.49 22.83 -10.59
N LEU A 250 -3.76 22.58 -9.30
CA LEU A 250 -4.51 21.43 -8.81
C LEU A 250 -5.87 21.21 -9.50
N PRO A 251 -6.72 22.23 -9.75
CA PRO A 251 -7.99 22.06 -10.47
C PRO A 251 -7.80 21.52 -11.90
N SER A 252 -6.71 21.92 -12.56
CA SER A 252 -6.36 21.39 -13.88
C SER A 252 -5.83 19.95 -13.80
N LEU A 253 -5.13 19.58 -12.72
CA LEU A 253 -4.64 18.21 -12.49
C LEU A 253 -5.78 17.25 -12.11
N LEU A 254 -6.76 17.74 -11.36
CA LEU A 254 -7.99 17.04 -11.00
C LEU A 254 -9.09 17.16 -12.08
N GLY A 255 -8.73 17.76 -13.23
CA GLY A 255 -9.63 18.16 -14.30
C GLY A 255 -10.50 17.01 -14.83
N VAL A 256 -11.75 17.38 -15.17
CA VAL A 256 -12.89 16.52 -15.55
C VAL A 256 -13.42 15.65 -14.41
N TYR A 257 -12.59 14.97 -13.63
CA TYR A 257 -13.07 13.98 -12.63
C TYR A 257 -13.99 14.60 -11.56
N LEU A 258 -13.62 15.75 -10.99
CA LEU A 258 -14.48 16.47 -10.04
C LEU A 258 -15.77 16.96 -10.73
N SER A 259 -15.68 17.50 -11.95
CA SER A 259 -16.85 17.96 -12.69
C SER A 259 -17.79 16.81 -13.06
N GLU A 260 -17.24 15.64 -13.37
CA GLU A 260 -17.96 14.42 -13.72
C GLU A 260 -18.64 13.83 -12.49
N ILE A 261 -17.96 13.76 -11.34
CA ILE A 261 -18.59 13.41 -10.06
C ILE A 261 -19.70 14.40 -9.71
N PHE A 262 -19.47 15.71 -9.83
CA PHE A 262 -20.51 16.71 -9.54
C PHE A 262 -21.70 16.58 -10.49
N ASN A 263 -21.48 16.25 -11.77
CA ASN A 263 -22.55 15.97 -12.73
C ASN A 263 -23.30 14.68 -12.39
N GLU A 264 -22.59 13.61 -12.04
CA GLU A 264 -23.17 12.32 -11.66
C GLU A 264 -24.01 12.45 -10.38
N VAL A 265 -23.44 13.08 -9.35
CA VAL A 265 -24.13 13.37 -8.08
C VAL A 265 -25.31 14.31 -8.31
N GLY A 266 -25.14 15.38 -9.10
CA GLY A 266 -26.21 16.28 -9.47
C GLY A 266 -27.36 15.57 -10.17
N ARG A 267 -27.04 14.66 -11.11
CA ARG A 267 -28.02 13.79 -11.79
C ARG A 267 -28.74 12.88 -10.80
N PHE A 268 -28.03 12.25 -9.87
CA PHE A 268 -28.66 11.41 -8.83
C PHE A 268 -29.53 12.21 -7.87
N ILE A 269 -29.12 13.41 -7.49
CA ILE A 269 -29.94 14.32 -6.66
C ILE A 269 -31.21 14.71 -7.43
N LEU A 270 -31.09 15.08 -8.70
CA LEU A 270 -32.25 15.43 -9.54
C LEU A 270 -33.20 14.23 -9.72
N MET A 271 -32.66 13.03 -9.97
CA MET A 271 -33.43 11.79 -10.01
C MET A 271 -34.13 11.49 -8.66
N GLY A 272 -33.44 11.67 -7.54
CA GLY A 272 -33.99 11.49 -6.19
C GLY A 272 -35.04 12.54 -5.80
N LEU A 273 -34.96 13.74 -6.36
CA LEU A 273 -35.95 14.81 -6.22
C LEU A 273 -37.16 14.65 -7.17
N GLY A 274 -37.20 13.58 -7.99
CA GLY A 274 -38.28 13.32 -8.94
C GLY A 274 -38.20 14.14 -10.23
N LEU A 275 -37.12 14.90 -10.43
CA LEU A 275 -36.81 15.59 -11.68
C LEU A 275 -36.16 14.57 -12.63
N ASN A 276 -36.98 13.71 -13.23
CA ASN A 276 -36.52 12.66 -14.14
C ASN A 276 -36.02 13.25 -15.48
N ILE A 277 -34.75 13.63 -15.53
CA ILE A 277 -34.04 13.97 -16.78
C ILE A 277 -33.50 12.74 -17.52
N ALA A 278 -33.99 11.52 -17.22
CA ALA A 278 -33.64 10.32 -18.00
C ALA A 278 -34.34 10.24 -19.38
N ILE A 279 -35.10 11.27 -19.78
CA ILE A 279 -35.78 11.33 -21.07
C ILE A 279 -35.65 12.77 -21.59
N GLY A 280 -34.62 13.02 -22.42
CA GLY A 280 -34.32 14.31 -23.02
C GLY A 280 -32.92 14.33 -23.62
#